data_AF-A0A3M7DJA2-F1
#
_entry.id   AF-A0A3M7DJA2-F1
#
_cell.length_a   1.000
_cell.length_b   1.000
_cell.length_c   1.000
_cell.angle_alpha   90.00
_cell.angle_beta   90.00
_cell.angle_gamma   90.00
#
_symmetry.space_group_name_H-M   'P 1'
#
loop_
_entity.id
_entity.type
_entity.pdbx_description
1 polymer ?
#
loop_
_entity_poly.entity_id
_entity_poly.type
_entity_poly.pdbx_seq_one_letter_code
_entity_poly.pdbx_strand_id
1 'polypeptide(L)'
;MSGANLSNDYFTNRQDRYHVFKSKDITDYFYRVYRTTCDLSYRVMPSEKAGGFIMEWPAQNVQPAPLEDPEAYIQSTTKAFQPIVKATSNGSASGKPTDTQVYPLLQLTPLSRPDSSTELPALTNILRRLSTPGFEGSKWTFTAGYFNMTPEVRQLLLDSKPSSATVVAASPWANGFYGSKGISGMLPAAYTYLSRQFLDSVSAAGLSNQIAVKEWRKGTVNTPGGWTYHAKGIWITLPGQDNPSISLVGSSNYTKRSYSLDLEANTMIVTSNPDLQRRLGEEEKWLQEYASTMKRDDYAKTERRVGLHVRIAMWIVTLVGGAL
;
A
#
# COMPACT_ATOMS: atom_id res chain seq x y z
N MET A 1 3.81 12.70 -14.78
CA MET A 1 4.45 11.77 -13.82
C MET A 1 5.49 12.55 -13.04
N SER A 2 5.44 12.53 -11.71
CA SER A 2 6.43 13.24 -10.88
C SER A 2 7.79 12.54 -10.91
N GLY A 3 8.87 13.27 -10.62
CA GLY A 3 10.25 12.74 -10.62
C GLY A 3 10.48 11.55 -9.68
N ALA A 4 9.62 11.34 -8.68
CA ALA A 4 9.70 10.18 -7.78
C ALA A 4 9.48 8.82 -8.48
N ASN A 5 8.75 8.81 -9.61
CA ASN A 5 8.45 7.60 -10.39
C ASN A 5 9.32 7.47 -11.66
N LEU A 6 10.31 8.35 -11.82
CA LEU A 6 11.27 8.34 -12.95
C LEU A 6 12.73 8.35 -12.46
N SER A 7 12.99 7.97 -11.21
CA SER A 7 14.36 7.86 -10.71
C SER A 7 15.04 6.60 -11.26
N ASN A 8 16.37 6.63 -11.38
CA ASN A 8 17.15 5.47 -11.82
C ASN A 8 16.92 4.24 -10.92
N ASP A 9 16.78 4.46 -9.61
CA ASP A 9 16.55 3.39 -8.63
C ASP A 9 15.19 2.71 -8.85
N TYR A 10 14.20 3.43 -9.38
CA TYR A 10 12.89 2.86 -9.72
C TYR A 10 13.01 1.73 -10.76
N PHE A 11 14.01 1.79 -11.64
CA PHE A 11 14.20 0.84 -12.74
C PHE A 11 15.36 -0.14 -12.53
N THR A 12 16.10 -0.04 -11.42
CA THR A 12 17.33 -0.82 -11.21
C THR A 12 17.32 -1.55 -9.86
N ASN A 13 17.67 -0.86 -8.77
CA ASN A 13 17.92 -1.47 -7.47
C ASN A 13 16.76 -1.21 -6.49
N ARG A 14 15.59 -1.76 -6.80
CA ARG A 14 14.40 -1.65 -5.96
C ARG A 14 13.66 -2.98 -5.85
N GLN A 15 13.41 -3.38 -4.62
CA GLN A 15 12.56 -4.51 -4.29
C GLN A 15 11.11 -4.03 -4.27
N ASP A 16 10.40 -4.32 -5.35
CA ASP A 16 8.95 -4.15 -5.48
C ASP A 16 8.27 -5.54 -5.52
N ARG A 17 6.94 -5.52 -5.70
CA ARG A 17 6.10 -6.69 -5.85
C ARG A 17 5.27 -6.56 -7.13
N TYR A 18 5.32 -7.56 -8.01
CA TYR A 18 4.67 -7.50 -9.33
C TYR A 18 3.91 -8.77 -9.66
N HIS A 19 2.66 -8.62 -10.09
CA HIS A 19 1.81 -9.71 -10.55
C HIS A 19 1.41 -9.44 -12.01
N VAL A 20 1.54 -10.46 -12.86
CA VAL A 20 1.17 -10.38 -14.28
C VAL A 20 -0.16 -11.10 -14.49
N PHE A 21 -1.19 -10.35 -14.86
CA PHE A 21 -2.51 -10.90 -15.19
C PHE A 21 -2.65 -11.04 -16.71
N LYS A 22 -3.00 -12.24 -17.18
CA LYS A 22 -3.39 -12.50 -18.58
C LYS A 22 -4.89 -12.68 -18.65
N SER A 23 -5.64 -11.57 -18.57
CA SER A 23 -7.10 -11.58 -18.60
C SER A 23 -7.61 -10.31 -19.28
N LYS A 24 -8.43 -10.48 -20.32
CA LYS A 24 -9.06 -9.35 -21.02
C LYS A 24 -9.92 -8.52 -20.06
N ASP A 25 -10.68 -9.16 -19.18
CA ASP A 25 -11.60 -8.47 -18.27
C ASP A 25 -10.85 -7.58 -17.27
N ILE A 26 -9.73 -8.08 -16.74
CA ILE A 26 -8.86 -7.31 -15.84
C ILE A 26 -8.21 -6.15 -16.60
N THR A 27 -7.70 -6.39 -17.80
CA THR A 27 -7.10 -5.35 -18.65
C THR A 27 -8.12 -4.26 -19.01
N ASP A 28 -9.33 -4.63 -19.44
CA ASP A 28 -10.40 -3.70 -19.76
C ASP A 28 -10.83 -2.88 -18.54
N TYR A 29 -10.88 -3.51 -17.35
CA TYR A 29 -11.17 -2.80 -16.11
C TYR A 29 -10.15 -1.68 -15.84
N PHE A 30 -8.86 -2.01 -15.81
CA PHE A 30 -7.83 -1.02 -15.53
C PHE A 30 -7.65 -0.01 -16.67
N TYR A 31 -7.93 -0.40 -17.92
CA TYR A 31 -7.99 0.54 -19.04
C TYR A 31 -9.09 1.58 -18.85
N ARG A 32 -10.28 1.20 -18.36
CA ARG A 32 -11.34 2.17 -18.02
C ARG A 32 -10.90 3.10 -16.89
N VAL A 33 -10.30 2.59 -15.82
CA VAL A 33 -9.74 3.41 -14.72
C VAL A 33 -8.73 4.42 -15.27
N TYR A 34 -7.79 3.95 -16.09
CA TYR A 34 -6.77 4.80 -16.73
C TYR A 34 -7.41 5.88 -17.61
N ARG A 35 -8.32 5.50 -18.51
CA ARG A 35 -8.99 6.43 -19.42
C ARG A 35 -9.80 7.49 -18.69
N THR A 36 -10.63 7.07 -17.72
CA THR A 36 -11.38 8.00 -16.88
C THR A 36 -10.44 8.94 -16.14
N THR A 37 -9.30 8.47 -15.62
CA THR A 37 -8.32 9.35 -14.97
C THR A 37 -7.72 10.36 -15.95
N CYS A 38 -7.43 9.95 -17.19
CA CYS A 38 -6.95 10.87 -18.24
C CYS A 38 -7.99 11.95 -18.57
N ASP A 39 -9.27 11.59 -18.66
CA ASP A 39 -10.38 12.51 -18.96
C ASP A 39 -10.72 13.45 -17.79
N LEU A 40 -10.02 13.30 -16.66
CA LEU A 40 -10.11 14.13 -15.46
C LEU A 40 -8.81 14.89 -15.18
N SER A 41 -7.83 14.84 -16.09
CA SER A 41 -6.50 15.40 -15.87
C SER A 41 -6.18 16.54 -16.84
N TYR A 42 -5.40 17.52 -16.37
CA TYR A 42 -4.74 18.47 -17.27
C TYR A 42 -3.73 17.74 -18.16
N ARG A 43 -3.62 18.18 -19.42
CA ARG A 43 -2.52 17.80 -20.31
C ARG A 43 -1.33 18.70 -20.04
N VAL A 44 -0.17 18.08 -19.85
CA VAL A 44 1.10 18.81 -19.74
C VAL A 44 1.72 18.88 -21.12
N MET A 45 1.83 20.10 -21.66
CA MET A 45 2.36 20.36 -23.00
C MET A 45 3.68 21.13 -22.90
N PRO A 46 4.71 20.82 -23.72
CA PRO A 46 5.95 21.58 -23.75
C PRO A 46 5.72 23.07 -24.02
N SER A 47 6.52 23.95 -23.41
CA SER A 47 6.44 25.39 -23.63
C SER A 47 7.78 26.08 -23.42
N GLU A 48 8.01 27.18 -24.13
CA GLU A 48 9.18 28.05 -23.96
C GLU A 48 9.09 28.95 -22.72
N LYS A 49 7.98 28.91 -21.97
CA LYS A 49 7.84 29.65 -20.70
C LYS A 49 8.86 29.16 -19.66
N ALA A 50 9.12 29.99 -18.64
CA ALA A 50 10.13 29.74 -17.60
C ALA A 50 10.01 28.40 -16.84
N GLY A 51 8.90 27.67 -16.95
CA GLY A 51 8.71 26.33 -16.39
C GLY A 51 8.92 25.16 -17.38
N GLY A 52 9.11 25.42 -18.67
CA GLY A 52 9.26 24.39 -19.71
C GLY A 52 7.95 23.71 -20.16
N PHE A 53 6.81 24.04 -19.54
CA PHE A 53 5.50 23.45 -19.86
C PHE A 53 4.33 24.40 -19.59
N ILE A 54 3.19 24.09 -20.19
CA ILE A 54 1.86 24.62 -19.84
C ILE A 54 0.92 23.46 -19.50
N MET A 55 -0.12 23.77 -18.71
CA MET A 55 -1.21 22.84 -18.42
C MET A 55 -2.45 23.28 -19.17
N GLU A 56 -3.00 22.38 -19.98
CA GLU A 56 -4.24 22.59 -20.72
C GLU A 56 -5.33 21.71 -20.13
N TRP A 57 -6.53 22.25 -19.91
CA TRP A 57 -7.72 21.46 -19.62
C TRP A 57 -8.43 21.13 -20.93
N PRO A 58 -8.38 19.88 -21.41
CA PRO A 58 -9.01 19.52 -22.68
C PRO A 58 -10.52 19.77 -22.66
N ALA A 59 -11.06 20.27 -23.77
CA ALA A 59 -12.50 20.46 -23.92
C ALA A 59 -13.30 19.14 -23.81
N GLN A 60 -12.66 18.01 -24.11
CA GLN A 60 -13.25 16.67 -24.01
C GLN A 60 -13.22 16.09 -22.59
N ASN A 61 -12.56 16.76 -21.63
CA ASN A 61 -12.57 16.31 -20.25
C ASN A 61 -13.96 16.44 -19.64
N VAL A 62 -14.18 15.68 -18.57
CA VAL A 62 -15.37 15.80 -17.74
C VAL A 62 -15.36 17.19 -17.08
N GLN A 63 -16.30 18.05 -17.44
CA GLN A 63 -16.35 19.44 -16.98
C GLN A 63 -16.97 19.57 -15.59
N PRO A 64 -16.57 20.58 -14.79
CA PRO A 64 -15.56 21.64 -15.06
C PRO A 64 -14.14 21.30 -14.61
N ALA A 65 -13.17 22.17 -14.92
CA ALA A 65 -11.78 22.03 -14.47
C ALA A 65 -11.66 22.18 -12.94
N PRO A 66 -10.77 21.41 -12.27
CA PRO A 66 -10.67 21.40 -10.81
C PRO A 66 -10.20 22.73 -10.21
N LEU A 67 -9.48 23.57 -10.95
CA LEU A 67 -9.04 24.89 -10.48
C LEU A 67 -10.08 26.00 -10.70
N GLU A 68 -11.08 25.74 -11.55
CA GLU A 68 -12.15 26.71 -11.87
C GLU A 68 -13.36 26.48 -10.96
N ASP A 69 -13.80 25.23 -10.83
CA ASP A 69 -14.89 24.85 -9.93
C ASP A 69 -14.59 23.48 -9.30
N PRO A 70 -13.91 23.46 -8.14
CA PRO A 70 -13.53 22.23 -7.45
C PRO A 70 -14.73 21.37 -7.05
N GLU A 71 -15.86 21.98 -6.68
CA GLU A 71 -17.02 21.24 -6.18
C GLU A 71 -17.72 20.50 -7.31
N ALA A 72 -18.02 21.20 -8.42
CA ALA A 72 -18.61 20.57 -9.59
C ALA A 72 -17.65 19.58 -10.26
N TYR A 73 -16.33 19.82 -10.20
CA TYR A 73 -15.34 18.84 -10.62
C TYR A 73 -15.49 17.54 -9.82
N ILE A 74 -15.54 17.61 -8.49
CA ILE A 74 -15.71 16.41 -7.63
C ILE A 74 -17.04 15.71 -7.88
N GLN A 75 -18.14 16.44 -8.11
CA GLN A 75 -19.41 15.82 -8.46
C GLN A 75 -19.31 15.04 -9.77
N SER A 76 -18.58 15.57 -10.74
CA SER A 76 -18.43 14.98 -12.07
C SER A 76 -17.45 13.80 -12.07
N THR A 77 -16.35 13.89 -11.31
CA THR A 77 -15.43 12.76 -11.09
C THR A 77 -16.13 11.61 -10.36
N THR A 78 -16.94 11.91 -9.33
CA THR A 78 -17.74 10.92 -8.59
C THR A 78 -18.66 10.17 -9.55
N LYS A 79 -19.38 10.89 -10.42
CA LYS A 79 -20.26 10.29 -11.45
C LYS A 79 -19.48 9.45 -12.45
N ALA A 80 -18.31 9.92 -12.90
CA ALA A 80 -17.49 9.23 -13.89
C ALA A 80 -16.92 7.90 -13.37
N PHE A 81 -16.52 7.83 -12.09
CA PHE A 81 -16.01 6.60 -11.47
C PHE A 81 -17.08 5.65 -10.95
N GLN A 82 -18.31 6.14 -10.71
CA GLN A 82 -19.43 5.32 -10.22
C GLN A 82 -19.61 3.98 -10.97
N PRO A 83 -19.64 3.91 -12.32
CA PRO A 83 -19.82 2.64 -13.04
C PRO A 83 -18.62 1.70 -12.95
N ILE A 84 -17.43 2.20 -12.59
CA ILE A 84 -16.21 1.39 -12.44
C ILE A 84 -16.16 0.77 -11.04
N VAL A 85 -16.58 1.54 -10.03
CA VAL A 85 -16.58 1.13 -8.63
C VAL A 85 -17.75 0.19 -8.31
N LYS A 86 -18.93 0.46 -8.87
CA LYS A 86 -20.10 -0.41 -8.67
C LYS A 86 -19.87 -1.74 -9.38
N ALA A 87 -19.95 -2.84 -8.63
CA ALA A 87 -19.94 -4.18 -9.21
C ALA A 87 -21.07 -4.27 -10.25
N THR A 88 -20.72 -4.46 -11.53
CA THR A 88 -21.71 -4.82 -12.55
C THR A 88 -22.17 -6.25 -12.25
N SER A 89 -23.30 -6.38 -11.57
CA SER A 89 -23.98 -7.65 -11.27
C SER A 89 -24.46 -8.43 -12.51
N ASN A 90 -24.05 -8.01 -13.72
CA ASN A 90 -24.53 -8.55 -14.99
C ASN A 90 -23.65 -9.66 -15.56
N GLY A 91 -22.60 -10.06 -14.84
CA GLY A 91 -21.90 -11.30 -15.15
C GLY A 91 -22.72 -12.48 -14.67
N SER A 92 -23.47 -13.11 -15.56
CA SER A 92 -23.95 -14.48 -15.35
C SER A 92 -22.75 -15.31 -14.91
N ALA A 93 -22.73 -15.76 -13.65
CA ALA A 93 -21.71 -16.69 -13.18
C ALA A 93 -21.67 -17.83 -14.19
N SER A 94 -20.58 -17.93 -14.97
CA SER A 94 -20.39 -19.09 -15.83
C SER A 94 -20.50 -20.29 -14.91
N GLY A 95 -21.39 -21.24 -15.18
CA GLY A 95 -21.63 -22.40 -14.30
C GLY A 95 -20.41 -23.33 -14.11
N LYS A 96 -19.22 -22.90 -14.53
CA LYS A 96 -17.94 -23.55 -14.23
C LYS A 96 -17.38 -22.99 -12.92
N PRO A 97 -17.03 -23.85 -11.95
CA PRO A 97 -16.29 -23.41 -10.78
C PRO A 97 -14.96 -22.78 -11.23
N THR A 98 -14.72 -21.53 -10.87
CA THR A 98 -13.40 -20.90 -11.01
C THR A 98 -12.62 -21.12 -9.72
N ASP A 99 -11.40 -21.64 -9.81
CA ASP A 99 -10.55 -21.87 -8.64
C ASP A 99 -9.94 -20.57 -8.08
N THR A 100 -10.01 -19.46 -8.83
CA THR A 100 -9.38 -18.18 -8.51
C THR A 100 -10.29 -17.01 -8.88
N GLN A 101 -10.41 -16.05 -7.97
CA GLN A 101 -11.17 -14.82 -8.13
C GLN A 101 -10.25 -13.62 -7.92
N VAL A 102 -10.43 -12.60 -8.74
CA VAL A 102 -9.62 -11.39 -8.73
C VAL A 102 -10.54 -10.19 -8.63
N TYR A 103 -10.36 -9.39 -7.59
CA TYR A 103 -11.13 -8.19 -7.31
C TYR A 103 -10.24 -6.96 -7.46
N PRO A 104 -10.42 -6.16 -8.52
CA PRO A 104 -9.81 -4.84 -8.60
C PRO A 104 -10.37 -3.92 -7.51
N LEU A 105 -9.50 -3.18 -6.84
CA LEU A 105 -9.82 -2.33 -5.71
C LEU A 105 -9.22 -0.94 -5.92
N LEU A 106 -9.99 0.11 -5.64
CA LEU A 106 -9.59 1.49 -5.86
C LEU A 106 -9.65 2.29 -4.55
N GLN A 107 -8.74 3.26 -4.44
CA GLN A 107 -8.76 4.34 -3.47
C GLN A 107 -8.88 5.65 -4.23
N LEU A 108 -10.00 6.34 -4.03
CA LEU A 108 -10.48 7.47 -4.80
C LEU A 108 -10.91 8.64 -3.90
N THR A 109 -10.55 8.66 -2.60
CA THR A 109 -10.95 9.73 -1.66
C THR A 109 -10.78 11.15 -2.25
N PRO A 110 -9.68 11.50 -2.96
CA PRO A 110 -9.54 12.83 -3.56
C PRO A 110 -10.53 13.16 -4.68
N LEU A 111 -11.14 12.15 -5.31
CA LEU A 111 -12.00 12.29 -6.49
C LEU A 111 -13.45 11.83 -6.27
N SER A 112 -13.85 11.44 -5.05
CA SER A 112 -15.21 10.94 -4.80
C SER A 112 -15.81 11.50 -3.53
N ARG A 113 -17.03 12.06 -3.62
CA ARG A 113 -17.84 12.47 -2.47
C ARG A 113 -19.32 12.04 -2.66
N PRO A 114 -19.89 11.19 -1.77
CA PRO A 114 -19.22 10.49 -0.67
C PRO A 114 -18.10 9.56 -1.19
N ASP A 115 -17.18 9.19 -0.30
CA ASP A 115 -16.05 8.33 -0.68
C ASP A 115 -16.56 6.97 -1.17
N SER A 116 -16.28 6.66 -2.44
CA SER A 116 -16.68 5.41 -3.09
C SER A 116 -15.53 4.40 -3.18
N SER A 117 -14.45 4.61 -2.44
CA SER A 117 -13.29 3.73 -2.46
C SER A 117 -13.62 2.33 -1.99
N THR A 118 -13.01 1.33 -2.61
CA THR A 118 -13.26 -0.09 -2.32
C THR A 118 -12.11 -0.78 -1.62
N GLU A 119 -10.88 -0.24 -1.72
CA GLU A 119 -9.69 -0.90 -1.20
C GLU A 119 -9.66 -0.97 0.34
N LEU A 120 -9.77 0.17 1.03
CA LEU A 120 -9.77 0.18 2.49
C LEU A 120 -10.97 -0.61 3.07
N PRO A 121 -12.21 -0.49 2.55
CA PRO A 121 -13.30 -1.37 2.98
C PRO A 121 -13.03 -2.86 2.75
N ALA A 122 -12.43 -3.26 1.63
CA ALA A 122 -12.08 -4.66 1.38
C ALA A 122 -11.03 -5.18 2.36
N LEU A 123 -9.94 -4.43 2.56
CA LEU A 123 -8.88 -4.78 3.52
C LEU A 123 -9.43 -4.91 4.94
N THR A 124 -10.13 -3.88 5.42
CA THR A 124 -10.66 -3.88 6.80
C THR A 124 -11.70 -4.97 7.01
N ASN A 125 -12.55 -5.25 6.02
CA ASN A 125 -13.51 -6.35 6.12
C ASN A 125 -12.82 -7.71 6.20
N ILE A 126 -11.76 -7.96 5.43
CA ILE A 126 -10.99 -9.20 5.57
C ILE A 126 -10.38 -9.30 6.96
N LEU A 127 -9.68 -8.25 7.41
CA LEU A 127 -9.03 -8.29 8.72
C LEU A 127 -10.04 -8.51 9.86
N ARG A 128 -11.22 -7.88 9.80
CA ARG A 128 -12.33 -8.16 10.74
C ARG A 128 -12.80 -9.61 10.68
N ARG A 129 -12.87 -10.22 9.49
CA ARG A 129 -13.22 -11.64 9.35
C ARG A 129 -12.18 -12.56 9.97
N LEU A 130 -10.89 -12.24 9.82
CA LEU A 130 -9.81 -13.01 10.45
C LEU A 130 -9.91 -13.06 11.98
N SER A 131 -10.52 -12.04 12.61
CA SER A 131 -10.76 -12.01 14.05
C SER A 131 -11.96 -12.86 14.51
N THR A 132 -12.66 -13.56 13.62
CA THR A 132 -13.82 -14.39 13.97
C THR A 132 -13.43 -15.87 14.17
N PRO A 133 -14.15 -16.66 15.00
CA PRO A 133 -13.75 -18.02 15.34
C PRO A 133 -13.53 -18.97 14.15
N GLY A 134 -14.26 -18.78 13.05
CA GLY A 134 -14.11 -19.62 11.85
C GLY A 134 -12.77 -19.44 11.11
N PHE A 135 -12.01 -18.38 11.44
CA PHE A 135 -10.71 -18.08 10.84
C PHE A 135 -9.57 -18.06 11.86
N GLU A 136 -9.84 -18.52 13.09
CA GLU A 136 -8.83 -18.64 14.14
C GLU A 136 -7.68 -19.53 13.67
N GLY A 137 -6.44 -19.10 13.95
CA GLY A 137 -5.23 -19.80 13.51
C GLY A 137 -4.78 -19.45 12.10
N SER A 138 -5.44 -18.51 11.41
CA SER A 138 -4.91 -17.92 10.16
C SER A 138 -3.52 -17.31 10.39
N LYS A 139 -2.73 -17.27 9.31
CA LYS A 139 -1.43 -16.58 9.27
C LYS A 139 -1.52 -15.41 8.31
N TRP A 140 -0.76 -14.36 8.56
CA TRP A 140 -0.62 -13.28 7.60
C TRP A 140 0.78 -12.68 7.57
N THR A 141 1.19 -12.22 6.39
CA THR A 141 2.35 -11.36 6.22
C THR A 141 1.88 -10.05 5.63
N PHE A 142 2.16 -8.94 6.31
CA PHE A 142 1.81 -7.59 5.89
C PHE A 142 3.07 -6.82 5.52
N THR A 143 3.06 -6.09 4.41
CA THR A 143 4.22 -5.30 4.00
C THR A 143 3.85 -3.95 3.42
N ALA A 144 4.71 -2.97 3.69
CA ALA A 144 4.66 -1.64 3.09
C ALA A 144 6.09 -1.07 2.98
N GLY A 145 6.36 -0.31 1.91
CA GLY A 145 7.63 0.42 1.73
C GLY A 145 7.85 1.48 2.82
N TYR A 146 6.76 2.08 3.29
CA TYR A 146 6.74 3.06 4.37
C TYR A 146 5.91 2.53 5.53
N PHE A 147 6.56 2.15 6.63
CA PHE A 147 5.85 1.58 7.76
C PHE A 147 5.10 2.65 8.56
N ASN A 148 3.85 2.90 8.16
CA ASN A 148 2.93 3.79 8.86
C ASN A 148 1.46 3.37 8.63
N MET A 149 1.12 2.13 8.98
CA MET A 149 -0.27 1.67 8.89
C MET A 149 -1.19 2.52 9.78
N THR A 150 -2.45 2.67 9.38
CA THR A 150 -3.43 3.39 10.20
C THR A 150 -3.69 2.70 11.55
N PRO A 151 -4.13 3.44 12.58
CA PRO A 151 -4.51 2.85 13.87
C PRO A 151 -5.58 1.76 13.75
N GLU A 152 -6.53 1.90 12.83
CA GLU A 152 -7.58 0.90 12.58
C GLU A 152 -6.97 -0.39 12.02
N VAL A 153 -6.15 -0.31 10.97
CA VAL A 153 -5.50 -1.50 10.38
C VAL A 153 -4.62 -2.18 11.42
N ARG A 154 -3.86 -1.42 12.22
CA ARG A 154 -3.08 -1.96 13.34
C ARG A 154 -3.97 -2.75 14.31
N GLN A 155 -5.08 -2.17 14.75
CA GLN A 155 -5.95 -2.82 15.71
C GLN A 155 -6.54 -4.12 15.15
N LEU A 156 -7.02 -4.10 13.91
CA LEU A 156 -7.57 -5.29 13.25
C LEU A 156 -6.53 -6.40 13.07
N LEU A 157 -5.27 -6.05 12.77
CA LEU A 157 -4.17 -7.03 12.71
C LEU A 157 -3.91 -7.67 14.08
N LEU A 158 -3.95 -6.90 15.17
CA LEU A 158 -3.79 -7.43 16.53
C LEU A 158 -5.00 -8.30 16.94
N ASP A 159 -6.22 -7.85 16.62
CA ASP A 159 -7.46 -8.56 16.94
C ASP A 159 -7.59 -9.88 16.16
N SER A 160 -6.87 -10.05 15.06
CA SER A 160 -6.87 -11.30 14.28
C SER A 160 -6.26 -12.50 15.03
N LYS A 161 -5.51 -12.27 16.12
CA LYS A 161 -4.85 -13.31 16.96
C LYS A 161 -4.27 -14.46 16.12
N PRO A 162 -3.33 -14.15 15.20
CA PRO A 162 -2.87 -15.11 14.21
C PRO A 162 -2.07 -16.24 14.87
N SER A 163 -2.03 -17.43 14.25
CA SER A 163 -1.11 -18.48 14.70
C SER A 163 0.35 -18.08 14.50
N SER A 164 0.62 -17.34 13.42
CA SER A 164 1.88 -16.66 13.15
C SER A 164 1.63 -15.52 12.18
N ALA A 165 2.32 -14.40 12.38
CA ALA A 165 2.27 -13.28 11.48
C ALA A 165 3.57 -12.50 11.41
N THR A 166 3.79 -11.82 10.29
CA THR A 166 4.97 -11.00 10.06
C THR A 166 4.61 -9.66 9.44
N VAL A 167 5.16 -8.59 9.99
CA VAL A 167 5.25 -7.30 9.31
C VAL A 167 6.62 -7.20 8.66
N VAL A 168 6.70 -6.91 7.37
CA VAL A 168 7.95 -6.63 6.65
C VAL A 168 7.98 -5.17 6.21
N ALA A 169 8.99 -4.43 6.63
CA ALA A 169 9.18 -3.02 6.30
C ALA A 169 10.60 -2.75 5.79
N ALA A 170 10.81 -1.62 5.13
CA ALA A 170 12.15 -1.16 4.76
C ALA A 170 12.98 -0.86 6.02
N SER A 171 14.20 -1.40 6.10
CA SER A 171 15.19 -0.88 7.02
C SER A 171 15.50 0.59 6.70
N PRO A 172 15.94 1.43 7.66
CA PRO A 172 16.29 2.82 7.38
C PRO A 172 17.27 2.97 6.21
N TRP A 173 18.23 2.06 6.07
CA TRP A 173 19.23 2.04 4.99
C TRP A 173 18.71 1.54 3.65
N ALA A 174 17.51 0.95 3.60
CA ALA A 174 16.83 0.55 2.37
C ALA A 174 15.64 1.48 2.05
N ASN A 175 15.51 2.59 2.78
CA ASN A 175 14.46 3.58 2.58
C ASN A 175 14.92 4.64 1.57
N GLY A 176 14.11 4.97 0.57
CA GLY A 176 14.46 5.96 -0.47
C GLY A 176 14.77 7.37 0.06
N PHE A 177 14.35 7.71 1.28
CA PHE A 177 14.65 8.99 1.92
C PHE A 177 15.95 8.99 2.75
N TYR A 178 16.64 7.87 2.84
CA TYR A 178 17.89 7.77 3.60
C TYR A 178 18.95 8.74 3.07
N GLY A 179 19.47 9.59 3.96
CA GLY A 179 20.46 10.62 3.61
C GLY A 179 19.89 11.83 2.86
N SER A 180 18.56 11.92 2.67
CA SER A 180 17.94 13.11 2.07
C SER A 180 18.14 14.35 2.94
N LYS A 181 18.31 15.52 2.30
CA LYS A 181 18.47 16.79 3.01
C LYS A 181 17.12 17.31 3.53
N GLY A 182 17.15 17.99 4.68
CA GLY A 182 15.96 18.63 5.27
C GLY A 182 15.00 17.63 5.92
N ILE A 183 13.70 18.00 5.96
CA ILE A 183 12.66 17.26 6.70
C ILE A 183 12.49 15.82 6.18
N SER A 184 12.62 15.62 4.86
CA SER A 184 12.50 14.27 4.26
C SER A 184 13.52 13.27 4.82
N GLY A 185 14.72 13.73 5.20
CA GLY A 185 15.74 12.91 5.85
C GLY A 185 15.34 12.39 7.24
N MET A 186 14.29 12.93 7.85
CA MET A 186 13.76 12.45 9.14
C MET A 186 12.82 11.25 8.98
N LEU A 187 12.32 10.97 7.77
CA LEU A 187 11.34 9.92 7.52
C LEU A 187 11.83 8.51 7.91
N PRO A 188 13.08 8.08 7.61
CA PRO A 188 13.57 6.78 8.06
C PRO A 188 13.56 6.61 9.59
N ALA A 189 13.87 7.68 10.33
CA ALA A 189 13.82 7.68 11.79
C ALA A 189 12.36 7.69 12.31
N ALA A 190 11.44 8.37 11.62
CA ALA A 190 10.02 8.30 11.93
C ALA A 190 9.46 6.88 11.76
N TYR A 191 9.77 6.18 10.67
CA TYR A 191 9.35 4.80 10.48
C TYR A 191 9.98 3.83 11.50
N THR A 192 11.22 4.09 11.90
CA THR A 192 11.87 3.37 13.01
C THR A 192 11.08 3.55 14.32
N TYR A 193 10.61 4.77 14.61
CA TYR A 193 9.77 5.05 15.78
C TYR A 193 8.43 4.30 15.72
N LEU A 194 7.75 4.34 14.57
CA LEU A 194 6.46 3.68 14.37
C LEU A 194 6.59 2.15 14.47
N SER A 195 7.66 1.57 13.93
CA SER A 195 7.95 0.13 14.02
C SER A 195 8.14 -0.31 15.47
N ARG A 196 8.85 0.50 16.28
CA ARG A 196 8.96 0.27 17.73
C ARG A 196 7.60 0.34 18.43
N GLN A 197 6.78 1.36 18.15
CA GLN A 197 5.44 1.48 18.75
C GLN A 197 4.53 0.31 18.38
N PHE A 198 4.67 -0.25 17.18
CA PHE A 198 3.94 -1.45 16.77
C PHE A 198 4.39 -2.67 17.60
N LEU A 199 5.69 -2.89 17.76
CA LEU A 199 6.19 -3.95 18.67
C LEU A 199 5.71 -3.75 20.11
N ASP A 200 5.60 -2.51 20.55
CA ASP A 200 5.05 -2.21 21.87
C ASP A 200 3.58 -2.62 22.00
N SER A 201 2.80 -2.38 20.95
CA SER A 201 1.39 -2.77 20.87
C SER A 201 1.23 -4.30 20.80
N VAL A 202 2.08 -4.99 20.03
CA VAL A 202 2.15 -6.46 19.96
C VAL A 202 2.42 -7.06 21.34
N SER A 203 3.39 -6.51 22.07
CA SER A 203 3.73 -6.97 23.41
C SER A 203 2.61 -6.70 24.42
N ALA A 204 1.95 -5.55 24.34
CA ALA A 204 0.81 -5.22 25.21
C ALA A 204 -0.40 -6.13 24.96
N ALA A 205 -0.59 -6.59 23.73
CA ALA A 205 -1.62 -7.56 23.35
C ALA A 205 -1.26 -9.01 23.72
N GLY A 206 -0.05 -9.29 24.23
CA GLY A 206 0.41 -10.64 24.54
C GLY A 206 0.80 -11.47 23.31
N LEU A 207 1.01 -10.83 22.16
CA LEU A 207 1.21 -11.49 20.86
C LEU A 207 2.68 -11.60 20.44
N SER A 208 3.63 -11.34 21.34
CA SER A 208 5.08 -11.30 21.05
C SER A 208 5.64 -12.61 20.45
N ASN A 209 5.00 -13.75 20.71
CA ASN A 209 5.41 -15.04 20.16
C ASN A 209 4.73 -15.35 18.81
N GLN A 210 3.68 -14.60 18.44
CA GLN A 210 2.92 -14.82 17.20
C GLN A 210 3.28 -13.79 16.13
N ILE A 211 3.48 -12.53 16.50
CA ILE A 211 3.68 -11.44 15.54
C ILE A 211 5.15 -10.96 15.58
N ALA A 212 5.84 -11.09 14.44
CA ALA A 212 7.18 -10.57 14.25
C ALA A 212 7.18 -9.28 13.41
N VAL A 213 8.15 -8.41 13.64
CA VAL A 213 8.51 -7.31 12.72
C VAL A 213 9.85 -7.63 12.11
N LYS A 214 9.98 -7.51 10.80
CA LYS A 214 11.23 -7.68 10.06
C LYS A 214 11.56 -6.42 9.26
N GLU A 215 12.83 -6.10 9.22
CA GLU A 215 13.37 -5.04 8.36
C GLU A 215 14.14 -5.62 7.18
N TRP A 216 13.74 -5.26 5.98
CA TRP A 216 14.41 -5.63 4.74
C TRP A 216 15.60 -4.72 4.45
N ARG A 217 16.76 -5.30 4.12
CA ARG A 217 17.95 -4.56 3.71
C ARG A 217 18.88 -5.39 2.82
N LYS A 218 19.10 -4.93 1.59
CA LYS A 218 20.19 -5.38 0.71
C LYS A 218 21.12 -4.21 0.41
N GLY A 219 22.20 -4.11 1.18
CA GLY A 219 23.13 -2.98 1.12
C GLY A 219 22.58 -1.69 1.75
N THR A 220 23.07 -0.53 1.29
CA THR A 220 22.61 0.80 1.72
C THR A 220 22.27 1.62 0.48
N VAL A 221 21.08 2.18 0.39
CA VAL A 221 20.69 3.05 -0.72
C VAL A 221 21.70 4.18 -0.92
N ASN A 222 21.88 4.63 -2.16
CA ASN A 222 22.89 5.61 -2.58
C ASN A 222 24.35 5.12 -2.43
N THR A 223 24.58 3.80 -2.26
CA THR A 223 25.92 3.18 -2.31
C THR A 223 25.93 2.01 -3.32
N PRO A 224 27.10 1.62 -3.87
CA PRO A 224 27.20 0.49 -4.80
C PRO A 224 26.59 -0.79 -4.22
N GLY A 225 25.70 -1.43 -4.98
CA GLY A 225 25.00 -2.65 -4.57
C GLY A 225 23.87 -2.43 -3.54
N GLY A 226 23.54 -1.18 -3.22
CA GLY A 226 22.43 -0.82 -2.33
C GLY A 226 21.08 -0.83 -3.04
N TRP A 227 20.08 -1.40 -2.37
CA TRP A 227 18.71 -1.50 -2.87
C TRP A 227 17.73 -0.75 -1.97
N THR A 228 16.68 -0.21 -2.59
CA THR A 228 15.51 0.29 -1.87
C THR A 228 14.44 -0.79 -1.72
N TYR A 229 13.63 -0.71 -0.67
CA TYR A 229 12.49 -1.60 -0.45
C TYR A 229 11.17 -0.84 -0.59
N HIS A 230 10.27 -1.37 -1.41
CA HIS A 230 9.02 -0.68 -1.73
C HIS A 230 7.86 -1.63 -2.07
N ALA A 231 7.93 -2.90 -1.67
CA ALA A 231 6.79 -3.80 -1.78
C ALA A 231 5.64 -3.37 -0.85
N LYS A 232 4.40 -3.58 -1.31
CA LYS A 232 3.18 -3.44 -0.50
C LYS A 232 2.26 -4.61 -0.75
N GLY A 233 1.52 -4.99 0.28
CA GLY A 233 0.55 -6.06 0.18
C GLY A 233 0.31 -6.77 1.49
N ILE A 234 -0.60 -7.72 1.42
CA ILE A 234 -0.79 -8.72 2.47
C ILE A 234 -0.92 -10.10 1.82
N TRP A 235 -0.37 -11.12 2.47
CA TRP A 235 -0.63 -12.54 2.21
C TRP A 235 -1.37 -13.10 3.41
N ILE A 236 -2.38 -13.93 3.17
CA ILE A 236 -3.15 -14.58 4.21
C ILE A 236 -3.25 -16.07 3.88
N THR A 237 -2.85 -16.88 4.85
CA THR A 237 -2.97 -18.34 4.83
C THR A 237 -4.07 -18.72 5.80
N LEU A 238 -5.13 -19.35 5.31
CA LEU A 238 -6.28 -19.74 6.13
C LEU A 238 -5.93 -20.93 7.03
N PRO A 239 -6.75 -21.22 8.07
CA PRO A 239 -6.48 -22.31 8.99
C PRO A 239 -6.37 -23.65 8.26
N GLY A 240 -5.38 -24.47 8.64
CA GLY A 240 -5.12 -25.78 8.02
C GLY A 240 -4.48 -25.73 6.63
N GLN A 241 -4.14 -24.55 6.11
CA GLN A 241 -3.42 -24.42 4.84
C GLN A 241 -1.93 -24.14 5.05
N ASP A 242 -1.11 -24.60 4.09
CA ASP A 242 0.34 -24.40 4.11
C ASP A 242 0.79 -23.13 3.41
N ASN A 243 0.03 -22.65 2.43
CA ASN A 243 0.38 -21.51 1.59
C ASN A 243 -0.77 -20.49 1.49
N PRO A 244 -0.48 -19.21 1.17
CA PRO A 244 -1.50 -18.17 1.11
C PRO A 244 -2.59 -18.45 0.09
N SER A 245 -3.85 -18.30 0.49
CA SER A 245 -5.03 -18.39 -0.39
C SER A 245 -5.63 -17.03 -0.70
N ILE A 246 -5.23 -15.98 0.02
CA ILE A 246 -5.65 -14.61 -0.23
C ILE A 246 -4.41 -13.72 -0.30
N SER A 247 -4.36 -12.84 -1.28
CA SER A 247 -3.36 -11.79 -1.30
C SER A 247 -3.87 -10.50 -1.91
N LEU A 248 -3.51 -9.37 -1.30
CA LEU A 248 -3.75 -8.04 -1.87
C LEU A 248 -2.42 -7.46 -2.34
N VAL A 249 -2.37 -6.99 -3.57
CA VAL A 249 -1.19 -6.40 -4.24
C VAL A 249 -1.59 -5.09 -4.92
N GLY A 250 -0.75 -4.07 -4.85
CA GLY A 250 -1.02 -2.80 -5.52
C GLY A 250 -0.16 -1.64 -5.03
N SER A 251 -0.70 -0.43 -5.15
CA SER A 251 0.05 0.80 -4.90
C SER A 251 -0.07 1.35 -3.46
N SER A 252 -1.12 0.96 -2.73
CA SER A 252 -1.41 1.48 -1.37
C SER A 252 -0.25 1.20 -0.41
N ASN A 253 0.25 2.24 0.29
CA ASN A 253 1.16 2.09 1.42
C ASN A 253 0.42 1.88 2.75
N TYR A 254 -0.92 1.85 2.71
CA TYR A 254 -1.81 1.70 3.87
C TYR A 254 -1.65 2.81 4.92
N THR A 255 -1.19 3.98 4.50
CA THR A 255 -0.97 5.15 5.36
C THR A 255 -2.16 6.10 5.31
N LYS A 256 -2.19 7.08 6.23
CA LYS A 256 -3.15 8.17 6.17
C LYS A 256 -3.11 8.89 4.81
N ARG A 257 -1.92 9.06 4.23
CA ARG A 257 -1.75 9.69 2.92
C ARG A 257 -2.45 8.91 1.81
N SER A 258 -2.23 7.58 1.76
CA SER A 258 -2.90 6.70 0.80
C SER A 258 -4.43 6.86 0.89
N TYR A 259 -4.98 7.04 2.09
CA TYR A 259 -6.43 7.10 2.32
C TYR A 259 -7.02 8.52 2.45
N SER A 260 -6.29 9.55 2.04
CA SER A 260 -6.81 10.91 2.09
C SER A 260 -6.37 11.79 0.93
N LEU A 261 -5.17 11.56 0.37
CA LEU A 261 -4.56 12.46 -0.59
C LEU A 261 -4.18 11.78 -1.91
N ASP A 262 -3.93 10.48 -1.91
CA ASP A 262 -3.47 9.75 -3.09
C ASP A 262 -4.63 8.97 -3.75
N LEU A 263 -4.47 8.67 -5.05
CA LEU A 263 -5.28 7.72 -5.78
C LEU A 263 -4.51 6.40 -5.86
N GLU A 264 -5.13 5.31 -5.43
CA GLU A 264 -4.47 3.99 -5.39
C GLU A 264 -5.27 2.96 -6.17
N ALA A 265 -4.55 2.01 -6.77
CA ALA A 265 -5.11 0.89 -7.49
C ALA A 265 -4.47 -0.41 -6.98
N ASN A 266 -5.32 -1.35 -6.61
CA ASN A 266 -4.93 -2.61 -6.01
C ASN A 266 -5.75 -3.75 -6.60
N THR A 267 -5.30 -4.96 -6.33
CA THR A 267 -5.99 -6.19 -6.71
C THR A 267 -5.95 -7.15 -5.53
N MET A 268 -7.11 -7.69 -5.17
CA MET A 268 -7.25 -8.76 -4.20
C MET A 268 -7.49 -10.06 -4.95
N ILE A 269 -6.65 -11.05 -4.66
CA ILE A 269 -6.65 -12.38 -5.26
C ILE A 269 -7.13 -13.34 -4.18
N VAL A 270 -8.13 -14.15 -4.50
CA VAL A 270 -8.62 -15.24 -3.65
C VAL A 270 -8.55 -16.52 -4.48
N THR A 271 -7.83 -17.53 -3.99
CA THR A 271 -7.56 -18.74 -4.78
C THR A 271 -7.59 -20.01 -3.96
N SER A 272 -8.12 -21.06 -4.58
CA SER A 272 -8.05 -22.46 -4.19
C SER A 272 -7.13 -23.27 -5.12
N ASN A 273 -6.51 -22.62 -6.12
CA ASN A 273 -5.57 -23.25 -7.03
C ASN A 273 -4.25 -23.58 -6.31
N PRO A 274 -3.87 -24.87 -6.16
CA PRO A 274 -2.69 -25.24 -5.37
C PRO A 274 -1.38 -24.67 -5.90
N ASP A 275 -1.22 -24.54 -7.22
CA ASP A 275 -0.01 -23.97 -7.81
C ASP A 275 0.10 -22.47 -7.51
N LEU A 276 -1.00 -21.73 -7.65
CA LEU A 276 -1.00 -20.31 -7.33
C LEU A 276 -0.76 -20.07 -5.84
N GLN A 277 -1.37 -20.87 -4.96
CA GLN A 277 -1.10 -20.80 -3.51
C GLN A 277 0.38 -21.02 -3.22
N ARG A 278 0.99 -22.09 -3.77
CA ARG A 278 2.43 -22.36 -3.63
C ARG A 278 3.27 -21.17 -4.10
N ARG A 279 2.97 -20.60 -5.27
CA ARG A 279 3.70 -19.44 -5.82
C ARG A 279 3.54 -18.17 -4.98
N LEU A 280 2.38 -17.94 -4.37
CA LEU A 280 2.18 -16.86 -3.40
C LEU A 280 3.04 -17.08 -2.15
N GLY A 281 3.16 -18.32 -1.67
CA GLY A 281 4.03 -18.67 -0.55
C GLY A 281 5.52 -18.53 -0.88
N GLU A 282 5.91 -18.85 -2.12
CA GLU A 282 7.27 -18.60 -2.62
C GLU A 282 7.59 -17.12 -2.73
N GLU A 283 6.66 -16.32 -3.25
CA GLU A 283 6.76 -14.85 -3.28
C GLU A 283 6.93 -14.27 -1.87
N GLU A 284 6.08 -14.68 -0.92
CA GLU A 284 6.12 -14.25 0.48
C GLU A 284 7.48 -14.55 1.14
N LYS A 285 8.02 -15.76 0.91
CA LYS A 285 9.33 -16.19 1.43
C LYS A 285 10.47 -15.43 0.76
N TRP A 286 10.44 -15.30 -0.56
CA TRP A 286 11.45 -14.58 -1.33
C TRP A 286 11.54 -13.11 -0.91
N LEU A 287 10.40 -12.46 -0.68
CA LEU A 287 10.39 -11.07 -0.23
C LEU A 287 11.10 -10.86 1.12
N GLN A 288 11.21 -11.93 1.92
CA GLN A 288 11.87 -11.92 3.22
C GLN A 288 13.35 -12.36 3.17
N GLU A 289 13.91 -12.67 2.00
CA GLU A 289 15.30 -13.17 1.84
C GLU A 289 16.33 -12.27 2.53
N TYR A 290 16.16 -10.95 2.40
CA TYR A 290 17.03 -9.93 3.01
C TYR A 290 16.42 -9.26 4.24
N ALA A 291 15.41 -9.90 4.86
CA ALA A 291 14.69 -9.35 6.00
C ALA A 291 15.16 -9.97 7.33
N SER A 292 15.51 -9.12 8.29
CA SER A 292 15.96 -9.52 9.63
C SER A 292 14.90 -9.22 10.68
N THR A 293 14.64 -10.15 11.59
CA THR A 293 13.71 -9.95 12.71
C THR A 293 14.22 -8.88 13.67
N MET A 294 13.34 -7.95 14.02
CA MET A 294 13.61 -6.83 14.90
C MET A 294 13.08 -7.08 16.31
N LYS A 295 13.92 -6.84 17.31
CA LYS A 295 13.53 -6.80 18.73
C LYS A 295 13.48 -5.36 19.23
N ARG A 296 12.84 -5.14 20.38
CA ARG A 296 12.80 -3.83 21.04
C ARG A 296 14.20 -3.23 21.25
N ASP A 297 15.16 -4.05 21.65
CA ASP A 297 16.54 -3.62 21.92
C ASP A 297 17.29 -3.17 20.67
N ASP A 298 16.94 -3.69 19.50
CA ASP A 298 17.54 -3.24 18.24
C ASP A 298 17.25 -1.76 17.97
N TYR A 299 16.07 -1.27 18.39
CA TYR A 299 15.70 0.13 18.29
C TYR A 299 16.35 1.03 19.37
N ALA A 300 17.02 0.45 20.35
CA ALA A 300 17.75 1.18 21.40
C ALA A 300 19.22 1.46 21.05
N LYS A 301 19.75 0.80 20.00
CA LYS A 301 21.10 0.99 19.47
C LYS A 301 21.34 2.44 19.03
N THR A 302 22.56 2.95 19.19
CA THR A 302 22.90 4.37 19.00
C THR A 302 22.52 4.87 17.61
N GLU A 303 22.82 4.10 16.57
CA GLU A 303 22.50 4.38 15.17
C GLU A 303 21.01 4.30 14.85
N ARG A 304 20.20 3.73 15.76
CA ARG A 304 18.74 3.58 15.63
C ARG A 304 17.97 4.54 16.55
N ARG A 305 18.65 5.24 17.46
CA ARG A 305 17.99 6.14 18.41
C ARG A 305 17.36 7.32 17.68
N VAL A 306 16.03 7.34 17.70
CA VAL A 306 15.23 8.42 17.15
C VAL A 306 15.42 9.68 18.01
N GLY A 307 16.02 10.71 17.42
CA GLY A 307 16.29 12.00 18.06
C GLY A 307 15.01 12.72 18.50
N LEU A 308 15.13 13.55 19.54
CA LEU A 308 13.99 14.27 20.13
C LEU A 308 13.26 15.14 19.11
N HIS A 309 14.00 15.79 18.20
CA HIS A 309 13.44 16.62 17.12
C HIS A 309 12.51 15.81 16.19
N VAL A 310 12.84 14.55 15.87
CA VAL A 310 11.96 13.68 15.06
C VAL A 310 10.70 13.32 15.84
N ARG A 311 10.81 13.01 17.13
CA ARG A 311 9.64 12.69 17.97
C ARG A 311 8.70 13.88 18.10
N ILE A 312 9.25 15.08 18.32
CA ILE A 312 8.48 16.32 18.38
C ILE A 312 7.84 16.60 17.01
N ALA A 313 8.57 16.46 15.90
CA ALA A 313 8.01 16.64 14.57
C ALA A 313 6.85 15.67 14.29
N MET A 314 7.01 14.38 14.62
CA MET A 314 5.93 13.38 14.50
C MET A 314 4.72 13.73 15.37
N TRP A 315 4.94 14.21 16.60
CA TRP A 315 3.87 14.65 17.49
C TRP A 315 3.12 15.86 16.92
N ILE A 316 3.83 16.88 16.43
CA ILE A 316 3.24 18.04 15.77
C ILE A 316 2.43 17.61 14.56
N VAL A 317 3.01 16.80 13.67
CA VAL A 317 2.33 16.27 12.47
C VAL A 317 1.05 15.54 12.83
N THR A 318 1.07 14.74 13.90
CA THR A 318 -0.12 14.03 14.39
C THR A 318 -1.18 15.01 14.88
N LEU A 319 -0.79 16.03 15.66
CA LEU A 319 -1.71 17.04 16.20
C LEU A 319 -2.33 17.95 15.14
N VAL A 320 -1.56 18.35 14.14
CA VAL A 320 -2.04 19.24 13.06
C VAL A 320 -2.76 18.48 11.95
N GLY A 321 -2.99 17.17 12.14
CA GLY A 321 -3.68 16.34 11.16
C GLY A 321 -2.89 16.10 9.88
N GLY A 322 -1.56 16.23 9.91
CA GLY A 322 -0.70 15.88 8.78
C GLY A 322 -0.85 14.42 8.33
N ALA A 323 -0.51 14.16 7.08
CA ALA A 323 -0.64 12.85 6.42
C ALA A 323 0.72 12.14 6.30
N LEU A 324 1.48 12.11 7.40
CA LEU A 324 2.75 11.40 7.46
C LEU A 324 2.52 10.01 8.03
#